data_AF-A8U733-F1
#
_entry.id   AF-A8U733-F1
#
_cell.length_a   1.000
_cell.length_b   1.000
_cell.length_c   1.000
_cell.angle_alpha   90.00
_cell.angle_beta   90.00
_cell.angle_gamma   90.00
#
_symmetry.space_group_name_H-M   'P 1'
#
loop_
_entity.id
_entity.type
_entity.pdbx_description
1 polymer ?
#
loop_
_entity_poly.entity_id
_entity_poly.type
_entity_poly.pdbx_seq_one_letter_code
_entity_poly.pdbx_strand_id
1 'polypeptide(L)'
;MEWDRREYCYPFNGIKLTEYSINQQMLPPKTAKIIYQGTDVKLVEGSHIYKIFGNYYLFAAEGGTVYTHQEVVARSEELFGEFETQPGEAFLAAYDSPRNYHQKCGHGSLVETPSGEWYFAHLTGRPCQHKTESAISPRCGCALGRKMPHVVGGKQGAREVEAPPASLHYENLPTILLEDDKSYNKQTVFSFYIE
;
A
#
# COMPACT_ATOMS: atom_id res chain seq x y z
N MET A 1 -10.44 -6.64 6.82
CA MET A 1 -11.66 -6.15 6.16
C MET A 1 -12.80 -7.10 6.47
N GLU A 2 -13.97 -6.56 6.84
CA GLU A 2 -15.20 -7.33 7.01
C GLU A 2 -16.07 -7.18 5.76
N TRP A 3 -16.47 -8.32 5.18
CA TRP A 3 -17.38 -8.34 4.05
C TRP A 3 -18.82 -8.52 4.52
N ASP A 4 -19.69 -7.54 4.23
CA ASP A 4 -21.13 -7.64 4.46
C ASP A 4 -21.85 -8.25 3.25
N ARG A 5 -22.49 -9.39 3.46
CA ARG A 5 -23.23 -10.13 2.42
C ARG A 5 -24.72 -9.78 2.37
N ARG A 6 -25.20 -8.92 3.26
CA ARG A 6 -26.62 -8.54 3.29
C ARG A 6 -26.94 -7.68 2.08
N GLU A 7 -28.11 -7.92 1.50
CA GLU A 7 -28.61 -7.08 0.40
C GLU A 7 -28.74 -5.63 0.87
N TYR A 8 -28.46 -4.68 -0.05
CA TYR A 8 -28.53 -3.24 0.18
C TYR A 8 -27.58 -2.68 1.27
N CYS A 9 -26.69 -3.50 1.81
CA CYS A 9 -25.59 -3.05 2.67
C CYS A 9 -24.32 -2.82 1.83
N TYR A 10 -23.47 -1.89 2.28
CA TYR A 10 -22.20 -1.67 1.62
C TYR A 10 -21.24 -2.85 1.88
N PRO A 11 -20.69 -3.53 0.86
CA PRO A 11 -19.98 -4.80 1.09
C PRO A 11 -18.69 -4.68 1.91
N PHE A 12 -17.96 -3.56 1.81
CA PHE A 12 -16.72 -3.35 2.56
C PHE A 12 -17.07 -2.66 3.89
N ASN A 13 -17.48 -3.46 4.88
CA ASN A 13 -17.99 -3.01 6.18
C ASN A 13 -16.85 -2.80 7.20
N GLY A 14 -15.80 -2.11 6.76
CA GLY A 14 -14.69 -1.67 7.61
C GLY A 14 -13.62 -2.73 7.90
N ILE A 15 -12.70 -2.36 8.79
CA ILE A 15 -11.61 -3.19 9.26
C ILE A 15 -12.01 -3.81 10.60
N LYS A 16 -12.19 -5.14 10.61
CA LYS A 16 -12.42 -5.94 11.80
C LYS A 16 -11.11 -6.35 12.44
N LEU A 17 -10.97 -6.07 13.73
CA LEU A 17 -9.90 -6.57 14.58
C LEU A 17 -10.44 -7.63 15.51
N THR A 18 -9.69 -8.71 15.70
CA THR A 18 -10.00 -9.80 16.64
C THR A 18 -8.69 -10.36 17.16
N GLU A 19 -8.66 -10.81 18.41
CA GLU A 19 -7.50 -11.48 18.97
C GLU A 19 -7.32 -12.85 18.32
N TYR A 20 -6.08 -13.29 18.12
CA TYR A 20 -5.75 -14.68 17.79
C TYR A 20 -5.21 -15.37 19.04
N SER A 21 -5.93 -16.38 19.52
CA SER A 21 -5.51 -17.18 20.66
C SER A 21 -4.51 -18.24 20.20
N ILE A 22 -3.25 -18.10 20.60
CA ILE A 22 -2.17 -19.06 20.26
C ILE A 22 -2.48 -20.44 20.84
N ASN A 23 -2.94 -20.50 22.10
CA ASN A 23 -3.20 -21.75 22.81
C ASN A 23 -4.36 -22.55 22.20
N GLN A 24 -5.41 -21.85 21.75
CA GLN A 24 -6.60 -22.47 21.17
C GLN A 24 -6.56 -22.51 19.64
N GLN A 25 -5.55 -21.89 19.03
CA GLN A 25 -5.37 -21.74 17.57
C GLN A 25 -6.63 -21.21 16.86
N MET A 26 -7.34 -20.27 17.47
CA MET A 26 -8.61 -19.75 16.96
C MET A 26 -8.75 -18.25 17.16
N LEU A 27 -9.74 -17.67 16.48
CA LEU A 27 -10.18 -16.28 16.63
C LEU A 27 -11.42 -16.25 17.54
N PRO A 28 -11.32 -15.84 18.82
CA PRO A 28 -12.47 -15.80 19.72
C PRO A 28 -13.48 -14.73 19.28
N PRO A 29 -14.74 -15.09 18.96
CA PRO A 29 -15.73 -14.13 18.44
C PRO A 29 -15.99 -12.94 19.35
N LYS A 30 -15.85 -13.13 20.67
CA LYS A 30 -16.07 -12.09 21.69
C LYS A 30 -15.13 -10.88 21.59
N THR A 31 -14.00 -11.03 20.90
CA THR A 31 -13.00 -9.96 20.74
C THR A 31 -13.13 -9.23 19.41
N ALA A 32 -14.04 -9.67 18.53
CA ALA A 32 -14.19 -9.08 17.22
C ALA A 32 -14.87 -7.70 17.30
N LYS A 33 -14.19 -6.67 16.80
CA LYS A 33 -14.70 -5.29 16.72
C LYS A 33 -14.35 -4.68 15.36
N ILE A 34 -15.27 -3.93 14.76
CA ILE A 34 -14.94 -3.01 13.64
C ILE A 34 -14.27 -1.78 14.25
N ILE A 35 -13.00 -1.54 13.90
CA ILE A 35 -12.18 -0.46 14.46
C ILE A 35 -11.99 0.73 13.53
N TYR A 36 -12.37 0.57 12.25
CA TYR A 36 -12.20 1.61 11.24
C TYR A 36 -13.15 1.38 10.07
N GLN A 37 -13.84 2.42 9.62
CA GLN A 37 -14.81 2.33 8.51
C GLN A 37 -14.27 2.80 7.16
N GLY A 38 -13.03 3.29 7.12
CA GLY A 38 -12.52 3.96 5.92
C GLY A 38 -13.08 5.37 5.75
N THR A 39 -12.74 5.97 4.62
CA THR A 39 -13.18 7.28 4.19
C THR A 39 -14.38 7.19 3.23
N ASP A 40 -14.81 8.32 2.68
CA ASP A 40 -15.83 8.35 1.63
C ASP A 40 -15.38 7.83 0.27
N VAL A 41 -14.09 7.54 0.09
CA VAL A 41 -13.58 6.82 -1.10
C VAL A 41 -14.03 5.36 -1.10
N LYS A 42 -14.32 4.80 0.08
CA LYS A 42 -14.79 3.42 0.30
C LYS A 42 -13.80 2.36 -0.19
N LEU A 43 -14.28 1.11 -0.27
CA LEU A 43 -13.52 -0.10 -0.63
C LEU A 43 -12.34 -0.33 0.31
N VAL A 44 -12.53 -0.06 1.61
CA VAL A 44 -11.48 -0.15 2.62
C VAL A 44 -11.02 -1.60 2.81
N GLU A 45 -9.75 -1.86 2.54
CA GLU A 45 -9.16 -3.19 2.55
C GLU A 45 -7.66 -3.17 2.89
N GLY A 46 -6.96 -4.31 2.76
CA GLY A 46 -5.50 -4.35 2.84
C GLY A 46 -4.89 -3.85 4.17
N SER A 47 -5.60 -4.03 5.28
CA SER A 47 -5.24 -3.37 6.55
C SER A 47 -3.96 -3.92 7.19
N HIS A 48 -3.07 -3.02 7.60
CA HIS A 48 -1.88 -3.29 8.41
C HIS A 48 -1.82 -2.37 9.62
N ILE A 49 -1.56 -2.92 10.82
CA ILE A 49 -1.42 -2.16 12.06
C ILE A 49 0.04 -2.15 12.51
N TYR A 50 0.53 -0.96 12.89
CA TYR A 50 1.86 -0.74 13.43
C TYR A 50 1.75 0.01 14.76
N LYS A 51 2.64 -0.29 15.71
CA LYS A 51 2.78 0.49 16.95
C LYS A 51 4.03 1.36 16.83
N ILE A 52 3.83 2.66 16.67
CA ILE A 52 4.90 3.64 16.39
C ILE A 52 4.74 4.80 17.38
N PHE A 53 5.84 5.23 18.02
CA PHE A 53 5.84 6.33 19.00
C PHE A 53 4.69 6.28 20.03
N GLY A 54 4.41 5.08 20.55
CA GLY A 54 3.36 4.86 21.57
C GLY A 54 1.93 4.77 21.04
N ASN A 55 1.68 5.08 19.77
CA ASN A 55 0.35 5.05 19.15
C ASN A 55 0.19 3.86 18.19
N TYR A 56 -1.05 3.51 17.87
CA TYR A 56 -1.40 2.54 16.84
C TYR A 56 -1.72 3.26 15.53
N TYR A 57 -1.06 2.84 14.46
CA TYR A 57 -1.27 3.33 13.11
C TYR A 57 -1.86 2.21 12.26
N LEU A 58 -2.99 2.48 11.62
CA LEU A 58 -3.66 1.60 10.68
C LEU A 58 -3.46 2.14 9.26
N PHE A 59 -2.75 1.37 8.45
CA PHE A 59 -2.66 1.57 7.01
C PHE A 59 -3.76 0.73 6.35
N ALA A 60 -4.49 1.29 5.39
CA ALA A 60 -5.52 0.59 4.65
C ALA A 60 -5.59 1.10 3.21
N ALA A 61 -5.87 0.19 2.28
CA ALA A 61 -6.13 0.50 0.89
C ALA A 61 -7.60 0.91 0.69
N GLU A 62 -7.86 1.82 -0.25
CA GLU A 62 -9.20 2.28 -0.62
C GLU A 62 -9.33 2.51 -2.12
N GLY A 63 -10.56 2.72 -2.58
CA GLY A 63 -10.85 3.06 -3.99
C GLY A 63 -10.73 1.90 -4.97
N GLY A 64 -10.41 0.69 -4.47
CA GLY A 64 -10.23 -0.54 -5.23
C GLY A 64 -8.95 -0.54 -6.06
N THR A 65 -8.48 -1.73 -6.47
CA THR A 65 -7.21 -1.92 -7.22
C THR A 65 -7.29 -1.48 -8.71
N VAL A 66 -7.86 -0.29 -8.92
CA VAL A 66 -8.05 0.38 -10.21
C VAL A 66 -7.35 1.74 -10.17
N TYR A 67 -7.65 2.67 -11.09
CA TYR A 67 -6.95 3.95 -11.16
C TYR A 67 -7.20 4.86 -9.95
N THR A 68 -8.31 4.68 -9.25
CA THR A 68 -8.67 5.37 -8.00
C THR A 68 -8.04 4.73 -6.76
N HIS A 69 -7.20 3.70 -6.92
CA HIS A 69 -6.54 3.05 -5.80
C HIS A 69 -5.71 4.05 -4.99
N GLN A 70 -5.83 3.95 -3.68
CA GLN A 70 -5.10 4.78 -2.73
C GLN A 70 -4.78 4.02 -1.44
N GLU A 71 -3.85 4.55 -0.66
CA GLU A 71 -3.57 4.16 0.72
C GLU A 71 -3.95 5.32 1.66
N VAL A 72 -4.61 5.00 2.76
CA VAL A 72 -4.91 5.93 3.86
C VAL A 72 -4.26 5.46 5.15
N VAL A 73 -3.93 6.41 6.01
CA VAL A 73 -3.40 6.15 7.36
C VAL A 73 -4.38 6.71 8.37
N ALA A 74 -4.67 5.92 9.39
CA ALA A 74 -5.44 6.33 10.54
C ALA A 74 -4.69 6.02 11.83
N ARG A 75 -4.95 6.75 12.91
CA ARG A 75 -4.26 6.61 14.19
C ARG A 75 -5.24 6.45 15.36
N SER A 76 -4.87 5.65 16.35
CA SER A 76 -5.53 5.57 17.64
C SER A 76 -4.51 5.42 18.79
N GLU A 77 -4.85 5.93 19.98
CA GLU A 77 -4.07 5.68 21.20
C GLU A 77 -4.28 4.25 21.73
N GLU A 78 -5.44 3.65 21.42
CA GLU A 78 -5.82 2.32 21.87
C GLU A 78 -6.02 1.36 20.68
N LEU A 79 -5.54 0.13 20.79
CA LEU A 79 -5.64 -0.86 19.72
C LEU A 79 -7.09 -1.18 19.31
N PHE A 80 -8.00 -1.20 20.28
CA PHE A 80 -9.45 -1.41 20.05
C PHE A 80 -10.24 -0.10 20.07
N GLY A 81 -9.54 1.05 20.07
CA GLY A 81 -10.14 2.37 20.01
C GLY A 81 -10.71 2.70 18.63
N GLU A 82 -11.20 3.92 18.49
CA GLU A 82 -11.57 4.46 17.19
C GLU A 82 -10.31 5.01 16.50
N PHE A 83 -10.14 4.68 15.23
CA PHE A 83 -9.02 5.15 14.42
C PHE A 83 -9.43 6.41 13.65
N GLU A 84 -8.73 7.51 13.91
CA GLU A 84 -8.92 8.78 13.21
C GLU A 84 -8.04 8.84 11.96
N THR A 85 -8.64 9.00 10.78
CA THR A 85 -7.91 9.15 9.52
C THR A 85 -7.07 10.42 9.54
N GLN A 86 -5.86 10.36 8.98
CA GLN A 86 -5.03 11.54 8.78
C GLN A 86 -5.82 12.62 8.01
N PRO A 87 -5.73 13.90 8.40
CA PRO A 87 -6.41 14.97 7.68
C PRO A 87 -5.74 15.23 6.32
N GLY A 88 -6.52 15.71 5.35
CA GLY A 88 -6.01 16.13 4.05
C GLY A 88 -6.06 15.02 3.01
N GLU A 89 -4.98 14.86 2.24
CA GLU A 89 -4.92 13.92 1.14
C GLU A 89 -4.58 12.49 1.60
N ALA A 90 -4.94 11.51 0.77
CA ALA A 90 -4.51 10.13 0.95
C ALA A 90 -2.98 10.04 1.03
N PHE A 91 -2.47 9.10 1.82
CA PHE A 91 -1.04 8.89 2.04
C PHE A 91 -0.32 8.54 0.74
N LEU A 92 -0.97 7.73 -0.11
CA LEU A 92 -0.46 7.35 -1.41
C LEU A 92 -1.62 7.27 -2.40
N ALA A 93 -1.56 8.01 -3.51
CA ALA A 93 -2.54 7.95 -4.60
C ALA A 93 -1.96 8.56 -5.88
N ALA A 94 -2.13 7.88 -7.01
CA ALA A 94 -1.70 8.38 -8.33
C ALA A 94 -2.87 8.88 -9.21
N TYR A 95 -4.09 8.92 -8.67
CA TYR A 95 -5.29 9.25 -9.44
C TYR A 95 -5.19 10.63 -10.10
N ASP A 96 -4.79 11.66 -9.35
CA ASP A 96 -4.65 13.04 -9.84
C ASP A 96 -3.41 13.27 -10.71
N SER A 97 -2.57 12.24 -10.86
CA SER A 97 -1.32 12.27 -11.63
C SER A 97 -1.39 11.29 -12.82
N PRO A 98 -2.25 11.54 -13.82
CA PRO A 98 -2.51 10.59 -14.92
C PRO A 98 -1.29 10.27 -15.78
N ARG A 99 -0.27 11.15 -15.77
CA ARG A 99 1.00 10.96 -16.49
C ARG A 99 2.10 10.34 -15.64
N ASN A 100 1.83 10.03 -14.37
CA ASN A 100 2.81 9.39 -13.52
C ASN A 100 3.15 8.00 -14.05
N TYR A 101 4.43 7.63 -13.98
CA TYR A 101 4.91 6.33 -14.42
C TYR A 101 4.29 5.18 -13.61
N HIS A 102 3.94 5.46 -12.35
CA HIS A 102 3.24 4.56 -11.45
C HIS A 102 1.77 4.98 -11.33
N GLN A 103 0.89 4.04 -11.66
CA GLN A 103 -0.56 4.20 -11.50
C GLN A 103 -1.08 3.18 -10.48
N LYS A 104 -2.34 3.33 -10.04
CA LYS A 104 -2.98 2.40 -9.11
C LYS A 104 -2.19 2.20 -7.80
N CYS A 105 -1.50 3.25 -7.34
CA CYS A 105 -0.64 3.17 -6.15
C CYS A 105 -1.49 3.02 -4.88
N GLY A 106 -1.28 1.93 -4.14
CA GLY A 106 -2.00 1.60 -2.90
C GLY A 106 -1.72 0.17 -2.47
N HIS A 107 -2.42 -0.32 -1.46
CA HIS A 107 -2.30 -1.68 -0.90
C HIS A 107 -0.85 -2.01 -0.57
N GLY A 108 -0.34 -1.25 0.38
CA GLY A 108 1.05 -1.30 0.76
C GLY A 108 1.33 -1.78 2.17
N SER A 109 2.60 -1.85 2.51
CA SER A 109 3.05 -2.19 3.85
C SER A 109 4.30 -1.39 4.21
N LEU A 110 4.30 -0.91 5.45
CA LEU A 110 5.37 -0.15 6.04
C LEU A 110 6.45 -1.09 6.60
N VAL A 111 7.72 -0.72 6.44
CA VAL A 111 8.88 -1.40 7.03
C VAL A 111 9.89 -0.38 7.54
N GLU A 112 10.46 -0.64 8.71
CA GLU A 112 11.58 0.10 9.29
C GLU A 112 12.88 -0.69 9.04
N THR A 113 13.93 -0.03 8.57
CA THR A 113 15.26 -0.65 8.41
C THR A 113 16.02 -0.66 9.73
N PRO A 114 17.10 -1.46 9.85
CA PRO A 114 17.98 -1.40 11.01
C PRO A 114 18.61 -0.02 11.26
N SER A 115 18.69 0.85 10.25
CA SER A 115 19.15 2.24 10.37
C SER A 115 18.07 3.21 10.88
N GLY A 116 16.82 2.77 11.06
CA GLY A 116 15.70 3.63 11.50
C GLY A 116 14.95 4.30 10.35
N GLU A 117 15.03 3.72 9.15
CA GLU A 117 14.51 4.28 7.91
C GLU A 117 13.22 3.62 7.51
N TRP A 118 12.27 4.38 6.95
CA TRP A 118 10.92 3.87 6.72
C TRP A 118 10.60 3.79 5.24
N TYR A 119 9.99 2.68 4.83
CA TYR A 119 9.62 2.44 3.44
C TYR A 119 8.23 1.90 3.37
N PHE A 120 7.62 2.19 2.24
CA PHE A 120 6.29 1.73 1.96
C PHE A 120 6.28 0.89 0.70
N ALA A 121 6.29 -0.42 0.88
CA ALA A 121 5.95 -1.37 -0.19
C ALA A 121 4.56 -1.03 -0.72
N HIS A 122 4.31 -1.06 -2.03
CA HIS A 122 2.95 -0.99 -2.55
C HIS A 122 2.83 -1.62 -3.95
N LEU A 123 1.60 -1.89 -4.38
CA LEU A 123 1.34 -2.31 -5.76
C LEU A 123 1.23 -1.11 -6.69
N THR A 124 1.57 -1.30 -7.96
CA THR A 124 1.40 -0.28 -8.99
C THR A 124 1.10 -0.91 -10.35
N GLY A 125 0.22 -0.27 -11.11
CA GLY A 125 0.04 -0.53 -12.54
C GLY A 125 0.97 0.34 -13.38
N ARG A 126 1.52 -0.24 -14.45
CA ARG A 126 2.23 0.51 -15.50
C ARG A 126 1.42 0.41 -16.79
N PRO A 127 0.66 1.45 -17.16
CA PRO A 127 -0.22 1.39 -18.33
C PRO A 127 0.58 1.24 -19.63
N CYS A 128 0.13 0.35 -20.52
CA CYS A 128 0.68 0.20 -21.86
C CYS A 128 0.07 1.26 -22.78
N GLN A 129 0.41 2.53 -22.54
CA GLN A 129 -0.21 3.64 -23.23
C GLN A 129 0.43 3.90 -24.59
N HIS A 130 -0.38 3.92 -25.66
CA HIS A 130 0.06 4.41 -26.96
C HIS A 130 -0.08 5.93 -27.08
N LYS A 131 0.74 6.57 -27.92
CA LYS A 131 0.74 8.03 -28.13
C LYS A 131 -0.62 8.57 -28.60
N THR A 132 -1.45 7.73 -29.21
CA THR A 132 -2.78 8.08 -29.72
C THR A 132 -3.89 7.96 -28.66
N GLU A 133 -3.57 7.46 -27.46
CA GLU A 133 -4.53 7.19 -26.39
C GLU A 133 -4.48 8.26 -25.29
N SER A 134 -5.63 8.52 -24.66
CA SER A 134 -5.74 9.48 -23.56
C SER A 134 -5.00 8.98 -22.31
N ALA A 135 -4.20 9.85 -21.70
CA ALA A 135 -3.59 9.56 -20.39
C ALA A 135 -4.60 9.75 -19.24
N ILE A 136 -5.68 10.49 -19.49
CA ILE A 136 -6.56 11.02 -18.46
C ILE A 136 -7.79 10.14 -18.29
N SER A 137 -8.54 9.97 -19.39
CA SER A 137 -9.74 9.12 -19.46
C SER A 137 -10.18 8.89 -20.92
N PRO A 138 -10.59 7.66 -21.31
CA PRO A 138 -10.38 6.41 -20.59
C PRO A 138 -8.89 6.06 -20.55
N ARG A 139 -8.40 5.55 -19.40
CA ARG A 139 -7.01 5.10 -19.27
C ARG A 139 -6.85 3.69 -19.85
N CYS A 140 -5.72 3.41 -20.49
CA CYS A 140 -5.47 2.12 -21.12
C CYS A 140 -5.36 0.96 -20.11
N GLY A 141 -5.35 -0.28 -20.59
CA GLY A 141 -5.08 -1.44 -19.75
C GLY A 141 -3.67 -1.41 -19.14
N CYS A 142 -3.49 -2.05 -17.98
CA CYS A 142 -2.19 -2.15 -17.33
C CYS A 142 -2.00 -3.51 -16.64
N ALA A 143 -0.79 -4.07 -16.73
CA ALA A 143 -0.38 -5.16 -15.86
C ALA A 143 -0.08 -4.60 -14.45
N LEU A 144 -0.44 -5.36 -13.41
CA LEU A 144 -0.11 -5.04 -12.01
C LEU A 144 1.30 -5.54 -11.68
N GLY A 145 2.03 -4.77 -10.88
CA GLY A 145 3.33 -5.16 -10.31
C GLY A 145 3.47 -4.65 -8.87
N ARG A 146 4.51 -5.12 -8.17
CA ARG A 146 4.87 -4.65 -6.82
C ARG A 146 6.14 -3.79 -6.87
N LYS A 147 6.18 -2.71 -6.09
CA LYS A 147 7.34 -1.82 -5.94
C LYS A 147 7.50 -1.40 -4.48
N MET A 148 8.72 -1.05 -4.09
CA MET A 148 9.04 -0.53 -2.75
C MET A 148 9.48 0.94 -2.87
N PRO A 149 8.59 1.92 -2.86
CA PRO A 149 9.02 3.30 -2.75
C PRO A 149 9.10 3.83 -1.32
N HIS A 150 9.87 4.90 -1.21
CA HIS A 150 9.88 5.87 -0.13
C HIS A 150 8.83 6.93 -0.49
N VAL A 151 7.98 7.35 0.45
CA VAL A 151 6.96 8.40 0.19
C VAL A 151 7.61 9.78 0.36
N VAL A 152 8.69 10.02 -0.39
CA VAL A 152 9.31 11.33 -0.57
C VAL A 152 9.21 11.68 -2.05
N GLY A 153 8.77 12.90 -2.34
CA GLY A 153 8.48 13.36 -3.71
C GLY A 153 7.00 13.38 -4.10
N GLY A 154 6.08 13.12 -3.16
CA GLY A 154 4.63 13.29 -3.30
C GLY A 154 3.83 11.99 -3.28
N LYS A 155 2.51 12.11 -3.04
CA LYS A 155 1.56 10.98 -2.88
C LYS A 155 1.46 10.05 -4.09
N GLN A 156 1.87 10.49 -5.28
CA GLN A 156 1.76 9.72 -6.51
C GLN A 156 2.78 8.57 -6.61
N GLY A 157 3.82 8.58 -5.78
CA GLY A 157 4.93 7.62 -5.83
C GLY A 157 5.97 7.99 -6.88
N ALA A 158 7.25 7.91 -6.47
CA ALA A 158 8.40 8.23 -7.31
C ALA A 158 8.86 7.03 -8.13
N ARG A 159 9.44 7.29 -9.31
CA ARG A 159 9.99 6.26 -10.21
C ARG A 159 11.28 5.65 -9.67
N GLU A 160 12.10 6.49 -9.08
CA GLU A 160 13.40 6.16 -8.51
C GLU A 160 13.40 6.70 -7.08
N VAL A 161 13.95 5.92 -6.17
CA VAL A 161 14.02 6.21 -4.74
C VAL A 161 15.43 5.82 -4.29
N GLU A 162 16.00 6.57 -3.36
CA GLU A 162 17.34 6.35 -2.80
C GLU A 162 17.48 4.94 -2.18
N ALA A 163 18.69 4.38 -1.98
CA ALA A 163 19.04 3.01 -1.52
C ALA A 163 19.64 2.89 -0.07
N PRO A 164 19.26 1.91 0.81
CA PRO A 164 19.56 1.89 2.25
C PRO A 164 21.06 2.06 2.45
N PRO A 165 21.54 2.87 3.41
CA PRO A 165 22.97 3.06 3.63
C PRO A 165 23.64 1.71 3.94
N ALA A 166 22.89 0.78 4.54
CA ALA A 166 23.31 -0.59 4.85
C ALA A 166 22.89 -1.63 3.80
N SER A 167 22.68 -1.23 2.53
CA SER A 167 22.29 -2.18 1.50
C SER A 167 23.41 -3.17 1.19
N LEU A 168 23.20 -4.43 1.56
CA LEU A 168 24.06 -5.51 1.11
C LEU A 168 23.82 -5.73 -0.39
N HIS A 169 24.88 -5.60 -1.18
CA HIS A 169 24.88 -6.05 -2.56
C HIS A 169 24.88 -7.58 -2.56
N TYR A 170 23.71 -8.18 -2.75
CA TYR A 170 23.63 -9.59 -3.07
C TYR A 170 23.80 -9.76 -4.59
N GLU A 171 24.83 -10.47 -5.02
CA GLU A 171 24.84 -11.06 -6.36
C GLU A 171 23.74 -12.12 -6.40
N ASN A 172 22.53 -11.70 -6.75
CA ASN A 172 21.48 -12.65 -7.06
C ASN A 172 21.89 -13.41 -8.31
N LEU A 173 22.14 -14.72 -8.18
CA LEU A 173 22.17 -15.59 -9.35
C LEU A 173 20.85 -15.39 -10.10
N PRO A 174 20.88 -15.27 -11.45
CA PRO A 174 19.66 -15.09 -12.21
C PRO A 174 18.72 -16.25 -11.90
N THR A 175 17.56 -15.94 -11.29
CA THR A 175 16.56 -16.93 -10.88
C THR A 175 15.89 -17.59 -12.09
N ILE A 176 16.10 -17.02 -13.27
CA ILE A 176 15.74 -17.57 -14.57
C ILE A 176 17.02 -17.53 -15.41
N LEU A 177 17.50 -18.69 -15.87
CA LEU A 177 18.49 -18.76 -16.94
C LEU A 177 17.79 -18.30 -18.22
N LEU A 178 17.85 -17.00 -18.50
CA LEU A 178 17.47 -16.47 -19.80
C LEU A 178 18.63 -16.82 -20.74
N GLU A 179 18.40 -17.71 -21.70
CA GLU A 179 19.24 -17.73 -22.90
C GLU A 179 19.12 -16.35 -23.54
N ASP A 180 20.27 -15.70 -23.70
CA ASP A 180 20.44 -14.31 -24.14
C ASP A 180 19.42 -13.88 -25.21
N ASP A 181 18.60 -12.87 -24.89
CA ASP A 181 18.40 -11.79 -25.84
C ASP A 181 18.48 -10.44 -25.14
N LYS A 182 19.26 -9.56 -25.75
CA LYS A 182 19.93 -8.45 -25.11
C LYS A 182 18.97 -7.33 -24.72
N SER A 183 19.34 -6.64 -23.64
CA SER A 183 18.85 -5.36 -23.14
C SER A 183 17.63 -5.42 -22.22
N TYR A 184 17.86 -5.47 -20.90
CA TYR A 184 17.19 -4.63 -19.91
C TYR A 184 17.91 -4.79 -18.57
N ASN A 185 18.81 -3.86 -18.25
CA ASN A 185 19.47 -3.82 -16.94
C ASN A 185 18.98 -2.55 -16.21
N LYS A 186 18.14 -2.72 -15.19
CA LYS A 186 17.87 -1.71 -14.17
C LYS A 186 17.60 -2.41 -12.84
N GLN A 187 18.65 -2.51 -12.01
CA GLN A 187 18.56 -2.85 -10.59
C GLN A 187 18.10 -1.63 -9.80
N THR A 188 17.35 -1.83 -8.71
CA THR A 188 17.00 -0.77 -7.75
C THR A 188 16.91 -1.39 -6.36
N VAL A 189 17.60 -0.78 -5.39
CA VAL A 189 17.67 -1.12 -3.96
C VAL A 189 17.36 0.19 -3.20
N PHE A 190 16.66 0.18 -2.05
CA PHE A 190 15.98 1.38 -1.46
C PHE A 190 16.30 1.79 0.02
N SER A 191 16.56 3.09 0.35
CA SER A 191 17.00 3.87 1.58
C SER A 191 16.02 4.85 2.29
N PHE A 192 16.32 5.15 3.58
CA PHE A 192 16.18 6.43 4.33
C PHE A 192 14.96 6.78 5.26
N TYR A 193 15.31 7.65 6.24
CA TYR A 193 14.80 8.02 7.60
C TYR A 193 13.44 8.74 7.69
N ILE A 194 12.82 8.78 8.89
CA ILE A 194 11.77 9.73 9.30
C ILE A 194 12.19 10.46 10.60
N GLU A 195 12.00 11.79 10.65
CA GLU A 195 12.17 12.66 11.85
C GLU A 195 11.08 12.44 12.92
#